data_AF-A0A2S6FWR6-F1
#
_entry.id   AF-A0A2S6FWR6-F1
#
_cell.length_a   1.000
_cell.length_b   1.000
_cell.length_c   1.000
_cell.angle_alpha   90.00
_cell.angle_beta   90.00
_cell.angle_gamma   90.00
#
_symmetry.space_group_name_H-M   'P 1'
#
loop_
_entity.id
_entity.type
_entity.pdbx_description
1 polymer ?
#
loop_
_entity_poly.entity_id
_entity_poly.type
_entity_poly.pdbx_seq_one_letter_code
_entity_poly.pdbx_strand_id
1 'polypeptide(L)' 'MEMNNPNEARNKAREMLIAGEDWDKVREVTNLRLKDVKRIQKDISEHF' A
#
# COMPACT_ATOMS: atom_id res chain seq x y z
N MET A 1 15.55 -7.32 -5.94
CA MET A 1 14.25 -8.00 -6.07
C MET A 1 13.33 -7.06 -6.83
N GLU A 2 13.11 -7.34 -8.10
CA GLU A 2 12.21 -6.55 -8.95
C GLU A 2 10.78 -7.06 -8.66
N MET A 3 9.97 -6.27 -7.95
CA MET A 3 8.55 -6.59 -7.74
C MET A 3 7.81 -6.32 -9.04
N ASN A 4 7.88 -7.27 -9.97
CA ASN A 4 7.35 -7.16 -11.33
C ASN A 4 5.82 -7.39 -11.44
N ASN A 5 5.10 -7.45 -10.31
CA ASN A 5 3.64 -7.60 -10.30
C ASN A 5 2.95 -6.43 -9.56
N PRO A 6 2.10 -5.64 -10.24
CA PRO A 6 1.37 -4.53 -9.61
C PRO A 6 0.42 -4.99 -8.47
N ASN A 7 0.02 -6.26 -8.48
CA ASN A 7 -0.77 -6.85 -7.40
C ASN A 7 0.06 -7.10 -6.12
N GLU A 8 1.35 -7.40 -6.23
CA GLU A 8 2.20 -7.63 -5.05
C GLU A 8 2.48 -6.33 -4.31
N ALA A 9 2.81 -5.25 -5.05
CA ALA A 9 3.00 -3.92 -4.46
C ALA A 9 1.74 -3.45 -3.71
N ARG A 10 0.56 -3.70 -4.29
CA ARG A 10 -0.73 -3.35 -3.70
C ARG A 10 -1.06 -4.19 -2.46
N ASN A 11 -0.81 -5.49 -2.50
CA ASN A 11 -1.02 -6.37 -1.35
C ASN A 11 -0.09 -6.00 -0.19
N LYS A 12 1.20 -5.78 -0.48
CA LYS A 12 2.17 -5.35 0.54
C LYS A 12 1.82 -3.99 1.14
N ALA A 13 1.39 -3.04 0.32
CA ALA A 13 0.90 -1.75 0.81
C ALA A 13 -0.31 -1.92 1.75
N ARG A 14 -1.24 -2.82 1.41
CA ARG A 14 -2.41 -3.12 2.26
C ARG A 14 -1.97 -3.69 3.61
N GLU A 15 -1.06 -4.66 3.64
CA GLU A 15 -0.54 -5.24 4.88
C GLU A 15 0.15 -4.19 5.76
N MET A 16 0.99 -3.34 5.18
CA MET A 16 1.68 -2.28 5.91
C MET A 16 0.71 -1.24 6.47
N LEU A 17 -0.33 -0.85 5.72
CA LEU A 17 -1.35 0.08 6.18
C LEU A 17 -2.19 -0.50 7.33
N ILE A 18 -2.53 -1.79 7.29
CA ILE A 18 -3.22 -2.48 8.39
C ILE A 18 -2.33 -2.55 9.63
N ALA A 19 -1.02 -2.72 9.45
CA ALA A 19 -0.05 -2.69 10.54
C ALA A 19 0.17 -1.28 11.14
N GLY A 20 -0.43 -0.24 10.57
CA GLY A 20 -0.33 1.14 11.05
C GLY A 20 0.90 1.90 10.54
N GLU A 21 1.56 1.41 9.49
CA GLU A 21 2.73 2.07 8.90
C GLU A 21 2.34 3.36 8.15
N ASP A 22 3.23 4.35 8.20
CA ASP A 22 3.06 5.64 7.53
C ASP A 22 3.09 5.55 6.00
N TRP A 23 2.36 6.45 5.34
CA TRP A 23 2.24 6.48 3.88
C TRP A 23 3.57 6.65 3.16
N ASP A 24 4.49 7.47 3.69
CA ASP A 24 5.79 7.68 3.06
C ASP A 24 6.65 6.41 3.08
N LYS A 25 6.62 5.65 4.18
CA LYS A 25 7.30 4.36 4.28
C LYS A 25 6.69 3.31 3.36
N VAL A 26 5.36 3.27 3.26
CA VAL A 26 4.65 2.39 2.31
C VAL A 26 5.06 2.72 0.87
N ARG A 27 5.15 4.00 0.50
CA ARG A 27 5.56 4.43 -0.84
C ARG A 27 7.00 4.06 -1.16
N GLU A 28 7.91 4.24 -0.21
CA GLU A 28 9.32 3.89 -0.40
C GLU A 28 9.49 2.39 -0.69
N VAL A 29 8.77 1.54 0.04
CA VAL A 29 8.87 0.08 -0.08
C VAL A 29 8.12 -0.46 -1.30
N THR A 30 6.95 0.08 -1.62
CA THR A 30 6.06 -0.46 -2.67
C THR A 30 6.18 0.27 -4.01
N ASN A 31 6.90 1.39 -4.03
CA ASN A 31 7.04 2.30 -5.17
C ASN A 31 5.69 2.76 -5.76
N LEU A 32 4.63 2.72 -4.95
CA LEU A 32 3.30 3.19 -5.32
C LEU A 32 3.21 4.71 -5.22
N ARG A 33 2.32 5.30 -6.02
CA ARG A 33 1.99 6.72 -5.90
C ARG A 33 1.18 6.96 -4.63
N LEU A 34 1.34 8.13 -4.02
CA LEU A 34 0.59 8.51 -2.80
C LEU A 34 -0.92 8.39 -2.98
N LYS A 35 -1.44 8.74 -4.17
CA LYS A 35 -2.84 8.55 -4.55
C LYS A 35 -3.29 7.09 -4.40
N ASP A 36 -2.47 6.15 -4.84
CA ASP A 36 -2.82 4.73 -4.82
C ASP A 36 -2.76 4.18 -3.40
N VAL A 37 -1.76 4.59 -2.60
CA VAL A 37 -1.67 4.26 -1.17
C VAL A 37 -2.90 4.76 -0.41
N LYS A 38 -3.32 6.01 -0.61
CA LYS A 38 -4.54 6.56 0.00
C LYS A 38 -5.81 5.82 -0.44
N ARG A 39 -5.89 5.41 -1.70
CA ARG A 39 -7.01 4.62 -2.21
C ARG A 39 -7.08 3.24 -1.54
N ILE A 40 -5.93 2.60 -1.30
CA ILE A 40 -5.85 1.32 -0.59
C ILE A 40 -6.30 1.49 0.87
N GLN A 41 -5.86 2.56 1.55
CA GLN A 41 -6.31 2.83 2.91
C GLN A 41 -7.82 3.07 2.99
N LYS A 42 -8.38 3.84 2.05
CA LYS A 42 -9.83 4.06 1.96
C LYS A 42 -10.58 2.73 1.80
N ASP A 43 -10.10 1.87 0.90
CA ASP A 43 -10.67 0.55 0.64
C ASP A 43 -10.63 -0.35 1.88
N ILE A 44 -9.54 -0.32 2.66
CA ILE A 44 -9.44 -0.99 3.97
C ILE A 44 -10.52 -0.45 4.93
N SER A 45 -10.63 0.88 5.07
CA SER A 45 -11.59 1.51 5.98
C SER A 45 -13.07 1.36 5.57
N GLU A 46 -13.35 1.04 4.30
CA GLU A 46 -14.72 0.80 3.81
C GLU A 46 -15.17 -0.65 4.04
N HIS A 47 -14.23 -1.58 4.26
CA HIS A 47 -14.50 -3.02 4.47
C HIS A 47 -14.26 -3.49 5.91
N PHE A 48 -13.79 -2.61 6.79
CA PHE A 48 -13.62 -2.82 8.23
C PHE A 48 -14.64 -1.98 9.00
#